data_AF-A0A962QA77-F1
#
_entry.id   AF-A0A962QA77-F1
#
_cell.length_a   1.000
_cell.length_b   1.000
_cell.length_c   1.000
_cell.angle_alpha   90.00
_cell.angle_beta   90.00
_cell.angle_gamma   90.00
#
_symmetry.space_group_name_H-M   'P 1'
#
loop_
_entity.id
_entity.type
_entity.pdbx_description
1 polymer ?
#
loop_
_entity_poly.entity_id
_entity_poly.type
_entity_poly.pdbx_seq_one_letter_code
_entity_poly.pdbx_strand_id
1 'polypeptide(L)'
;MKNAIILLVVTMLFLCENAISVGSSDRTVRLENITTDKTNQDINVTPTGTGVVSLNNYALLNDVLLYNFEDDSVSTGANVTLDTPEKTVKSVSNVSLSSIDMITAPSLGDQFFILTNKTGAVVTVNNLTGATPANQIITGTGDNLDMAINASLSLYYDTNSSKWRVVGGSGGGAGTLQEIYDASVPPSIDVTDTNGPLVLADSNLDPMTDNILEIQDSSDVETFSFDI
;
A
#
# COMPACT_ATOMS: atom_id res chain seq x y z
N MET A 1 64.75 -14.95 24.55
CA MET A 1 63.79 -13.87 24.87
C MET A 1 62.67 -13.93 23.85
N LYS A 2 61.48 -14.43 24.23
CA LYS A 2 60.28 -14.41 23.39
C LYS A 2 59.44 -13.23 23.86
N ASN A 3 59.29 -12.22 23.00
CA ASN A 3 58.46 -11.06 23.30
C ASN A 3 56.99 -11.46 23.22
N ALA A 4 56.26 -11.36 24.33
CA ALA A 4 54.82 -11.50 24.35
C ALA A 4 54.19 -10.14 23.99
N ILE A 5 53.39 -10.11 22.92
CA ILE A 5 52.52 -8.96 22.61
C ILE A 5 51.25 -9.17 23.43
N ILE A 6 51.04 -8.33 24.45
CA ILE A 6 49.79 -8.27 25.21
C ILE A 6 48.84 -7.39 24.40
N LEU A 7 47.77 -7.99 23.84
CA LEU A 7 46.67 -7.27 23.21
C LEU A 7 45.58 -7.02 24.26
N LEU A 8 45.35 -5.76 24.60
CA LEU A 8 44.33 -5.33 25.57
C LEU A 8 42.99 -5.14 24.83
N VAL A 9 42.09 -6.13 24.93
CA VAL A 9 40.72 -6.06 24.40
C VAL A 9 39.75 -5.77 25.54
N VAL A 10 38.86 -4.78 25.38
CA VAL A 10 38.03 -4.26 26.48
C VAL A 10 36.69 -5.01 26.63
N THR A 11 36.04 -5.43 25.53
CA THR A 11 34.82 -6.26 25.55
C THR A 11 34.65 -7.02 24.23
N MET A 12 34.13 -8.26 24.29
CA MET A 12 33.75 -9.09 23.13
C MET A 12 32.28 -9.52 23.26
N LEU A 13 31.53 -9.43 22.16
CA LEU A 13 30.17 -9.97 22.05
C LEU A 13 30.11 -10.89 20.82
N PHE A 14 29.60 -12.11 21.01
CA PHE A 14 29.36 -13.06 19.94
C PHE A 14 27.99 -12.79 19.33
N LEU A 15 27.95 -12.56 18.03
CA LEU A 15 26.73 -12.52 17.24
C LEU A 15 26.64 -13.86 16.50
N CYS A 16 25.45 -14.43 16.33
CA CYS A 16 25.29 -15.82 15.88
C CYS A 16 26.02 -16.16 14.56
N GLU A 17 26.39 -17.44 14.42
CA GLU A 17 26.88 -18.11 13.20
C GLU A 17 28.00 -17.40 12.42
N ASN A 18 29.12 -17.11 13.07
CA ASN A 18 30.44 -16.76 12.49
C ASN A 18 30.83 -15.27 12.49
N ALA A 19 30.18 -14.44 13.30
CA ALA A 19 30.56 -13.03 13.47
C ALA A 19 30.89 -12.71 14.94
N ILE A 20 32.05 -12.07 15.15
CA ILE A 20 32.41 -11.46 16.44
C ILE A 20 32.46 -9.95 16.23
N SER A 21 31.86 -9.20 17.15
CA SER A 21 32.13 -7.77 17.27
C SER A 21 33.18 -7.55 18.36
N VAL A 22 34.32 -6.96 17.97
CA VAL A 22 35.41 -6.61 18.89
C VAL A 22 35.41 -5.11 19.14
N GLY A 23 35.31 -4.70 20.40
CA GLY A 23 35.49 -3.31 20.83
C GLY A 23 36.94 -3.01 21.17
N SER A 24 37.55 -2.07 20.44
CA SER A 24 38.92 -1.62 20.67
C SER A 24 39.02 -0.36 21.53
N SER A 25 40.17 -0.18 22.19
CA SER A 25 40.57 1.13 22.74
C SER A 25 40.84 2.19 21.65
N ASP A 26 41.03 1.78 20.39
CA ASP A 26 41.11 2.65 19.21
C ASP A 26 39.74 3.17 18.72
N ARG A 27 38.66 2.82 19.44
CA ARG A 27 37.26 3.25 19.19
C ARG A 27 36.65 2.68 17.92
N THR A 28 37.23 1.64 17.32
CA THR A 28 36.62 0.90 16.20
C THR A 28 35.77 -0.27 16.68
N VAL A 29 34.71 -0.58 15.92
CA VAL A 29 34.00 -1.86 16.01
C VAL A 29 34.37 -2.65 14.76
N ARG A 30 35.07 -3.76 14.96
CA ARG A 30 35.51 -4.63 13.85
C ARG A 30 34.59 -5.83 13.78
N LEU A 31 34.11 -6.11 12.56
CA LEU A 31 33.34 -7.30 12.25
C LEU A 31 34.26 -8.27 11.50
N GLU A 32 34.73 -9.27 12.22
CA GLU A 32 35.65 -10.28 11.70
C GLU A 32 34.87 -11.52 11.27
N ASN A 33 35.14 -12.00 10.05
CA ASN A 33 34.65 -13.30 9.61
C ASN A 33 35.61 -14.37 10.13
N ILE A 34 35.14 -15.14 11.12
CA ILE A 34 35.93 -16.13 11.84
C ILE A 34 36.49 -17.22 10.91
N THR A 35 35.82 -17.50 9.79
CA THR A 35 36.21 -18.59 8.89
C THR A 35 37.35 -18.22 7.94
N THR A 36 37.45 -16.95 7.55
CA THR A 36 38.42 -16.51 6.53
C THR A 36 39.59 -15.70 7.07
N ASP A 37 39.58 -15.37 8.38
CA ASP A 37 40.58 -14.51 9.04
C ASP A 37 40.81 -13.18 8.28
N LYS A 38 39.72 -12.67 7.69
CA LYS A 38 39.69 -11.40 6.96
C LYS A 38 38.70 -10.50 7.66
N THR A 39 39.11 -9.25 7.88
CA THR A 39 38.19 -8.18 8.29
C THR A 39 37.15 -8.05 7.19
N ASN A 40 35.89 -8.40 7.49
CA ASN A 40 34.83 -8.42 6.48
C ASN A 40 34.33 -6.98 6.26
N GLN A 41 34.37 -6.17 7.31
CA GLN A 41 34.31 -4.70 7.25
C GLN A 41 34.91 -4.08 8.51
N ASP A 42 35.69 -3.01 8.32
CA ASP A 42 36.02 -2.06 9.39
C ASP A 42 34.93 -0.97 9.41
N ILE A 43 34.05 -1.03 10.40
CA ILE A 43 33.14 0.09 10.66
C ILE A 43 33.92 1.10 11.49
N ASN A 44 34.42 2.14 10.81
CA ASN A 44 35.03 3.30 11.46
C ASN A 44 33.95 4.09 12.22
N VAL A 45 33.67 3.67 13.45
CA VAL A 45 32.86 4.44 14.39
C VAL A 45 33.74 5.54 14.97
N THR A 46 33.97 6.62 14.22
CA THR A 46 34.67 7.81 14.76
C THR A 46 33.65 8.61 15.58
N PRO A 47 33.66 8.56 16.93
CA PRO A 47 32.65 9.27 17.70
C PRO A 47 33.13 10.72 17.83
N THR A 48 32.60 11.62 16.99
CA THR A 48 32.77 13.07 17.11
C THR A 48 31.94 13.61 18.27
N GLY A 49 32.27 13.18 19.51
CA GLY A 49 31.75 13.74 20.76
C GLY A 49 30.22 13.72 20.97
N THR A 50 29.43 13.18 20.03
CA THR A 50 27.96 13.31 19.99
C THR A 50 27.22 12.02 19.64
N GLY A 51 27.91 10.86 19.59
CA GLY A 51 27.25 9.57 19.34
C GLY A 51 26.84 9.33 17.88
N VAL A 52 27.46 10.03 16.92
CA VAL A 52 27.19 9.82 15.49
C VAL A 52 28.01 8.64 14.96
N VAL A 53 27.31 7.66 14.37
CA VAL A 53 27.90 6.55 13.62
C VAL A 53 28.08 7.01 12.17
N SER A 54 29.31 7.01 11.68
CA SER A 54 29.61 7.36 10.29
C SER A 54 29.54 6.11 9.41
N LEU A 55 28.65 6.10 8.43
CA LEU A 55 28.49 5.00 7.47
C LEU A 55 29.26 5.35 6.18
N ASN A 56 30.33 4.60 5.92
CA ASN A 56 31.31 4.90 4.86
C ASN A 56 30.76 4.77 3.43
N ASN A 57 29.60 4.14 3.25
CA ASN A 57 28.87 4.03 1.99
C ASN A 57 27.56 4.82 2.05
N TYR A 58 27.69 6.14 2.23
CA TYR A 58 26.56 7.06 2.18
C TYR A 58 25.72 6.84 0.92
N ALA A 59 26.33 6.53 -0.24
CA ALA A 59 25.59 6.30 -1.49
C ALA A 59 24.51 5.20 -1.41
N LEU A 60 24.80 4.04 -0.79
CA LEU A 60 23.82 2.94 -0.66
C LEU A 60 22.75 3.26 0.38
N LEU A 61 23.13 3.92 1.47
CA LEU A 61 22.16 4.36 2.47
C LEU A 61 21.28 5.51 1.93
N ASN A 62 21.84 6.39 1.12
CA ASN A 62 21.11 7.43 0.41
C ASN A 62 20.21 6.81 -0.66
N ASP A 63 20.65 5.72 -1.29
CA ASP A 63 19.85 4.96 -2.24
C ASP A 63 18.61 4.33 -1.57
N VAL A 64 18.78 3.86 -0.33
CA VAL A 64 17.75 3.19 0.47
C VAL A 64 16.86 4.16 1.27
N LEU A 65 17.40 5.25 1.82
CA LEU A 65 16.70 6.16 2.73
C LEU A 65 16.14 7.42 2.07
N LEU A 66 16.74 7.91 0.99
CA LEU A 66 16.10 8.95 0.18
C LEU A 66 15.18 8.26 -0.81
N TYR A 67 14.00 8.85 -1.02
CA TYR A 67 13.12 8.50 -2.12
C TYR A 67 13.85 8.72 -3.44
N ASN A 68 14.54 7.70 -3.94
CA ASN A 68 15.12 7.75 -5.27
C ASN A 68 14.02 7.44 -6.28
N PHE A 69 13.93 8.32 -7.26
CA PHE A 69 12.95 8.26 -8.31
C PHE A 69 13.59 7.57 -9.51
N GLU A 70 12.97 6.50 -9.96
CA GLU A 70 13.10 5.97 -11.31
C GLU A 70 12.07 6.69 -12.19
N ASP A 71 12.50 7.28 -13.30
CA ASP A 71 11.60 7.90 -14.30
C ASP A 71 11.49 6.99 -15.52
N ASP A 72 10.26 6.56 -15.80
CA ASP A 72 9.88 5.83 -17.01
C ASP A 72 9.16 6.80 -17.96
N SER A 73 9.96 7.37 -18.85
CA SER A 73 9.50 8.26 -19.93
C SER A 73 9.27 7.53 -21.26
N VAL A 74 9.45 6.21 -21.30
CA VAL A 74 9.48 5.42 -22.54
C VAL A 74 8.25 4.51 -22.71
N SER A 75 7.60 4.12 -21.62
CA SER A 75 6.36 3.34 -21.65
C SER A 75 5.23 4.13 -22.33
N THR A 76 4.54 3.53 -23.31
CA THR A 76 3.52 4.21 -24.14
C THR A 76 2.37 3.29 -24.50
N GLY A 77 1.20 3.86 -24.81
CA GLY A 77 0.03 3.14 -25.28
C GLY A 77 -0.72 2.41 -24.17
N ALA A 78 -1.48 1.40 -24.57
CA ALA A 78 -2.32 0.60 -23.67
C ALA A 78 -1.68 -0.73 -23.31
N ASN A 79 -2.06 -1.25 -22.14
CA ASN A 79 -1.78 -2.58 -21.64
C ASN A 79 -0.27 -2.85 -21.52
N VAL A 80 0.44 -1.82 -21.05
CA VAL A 80 1.90 -1.85 -20.94
C VAL A 80 2.31 -2.81 -19.82
N THR A 81 3.42 -3.51 -20.07
CA THR A 81 4.17 -4.21 -19.03
C THR A 81 5.31 -3.33 -18.59
N LEU A 82 5.29 -2.87 -17.34
CA LEU A 82 6.41 -2.14 -16.76
C LEU A 82 7.51 -3.11 -16.33
N ASP A 83 8.76 -2.68 -16.47
CA ASP A 83 9.89 -3.40 -15.89
C ASP A 83 9.86 -3.34 -14.36
N THR A 84 10.47 -4.36 -13.73
CA THR A 84 10.64 -4.43 -12.28
C THR A 84 11.28 -3.14 -11.77
N PRO A 85 10.67 -2.44 -10.80
CA PRO A 85 11.23 -1.22 -10.26
C PRO A 85 12.62 -1.43 -9.63
N GLU A 86 13.57 -0.59 -10.01
CA GLU A 86 14.92 -0.57 -9.43
C GLU A 86 15.01 0.34 -8.21
N LYS A 87 14.03 1.25 -8.05
CA LYS A 87 13.96 2.23 -6.96
C LYS A 87 12.61 2.16 -6.23
N THR A 88 12.57 2.74 -5.03
CA THR A 88 11.37 2.80 -4.19
C THR A 88 10.23 3.57 -4.85
N VAL A 89 10.52 4.52 -5.75
CA VAL A 89 9.50 5.23 -6.52
C VAL A 89 9.78 5.06 -8.00
N LYS A 90 8.76 4.63 -8.76
CA LYS A 90 8.75 4.63 -10.22
C LYS A 90 7.71 5.65 -10.71
N SER A 91 8.14 6.65 -11.45
CA SER A 91 7.28 7.65 -12.07
C SER A 91 7.08 7.31 -13.53
N VAL A 92 5.85 7.17 -13.98
CA VAL A 92 5.54 7.08 -15.42
C VAL A 92 5.22 8.48 -15.93
N SER A 93 5.96 8.96 -16.92
CA SER A 93 5.92 10.37 -17.35
C SER A 93 5.53 10.59 -18.81
N ASN A 94 5.39 9.52 -19.60
CA ASN A 94 4.99 9.66 -20.99
C ASN A 94 3.48 9.90 -21.15
N VAL A 95 3.09 11.00 -21.80
CA VAL A 95 1.69 11.41 -22.01
C VAL A 95 0.84 10.41 -22.81
N SER A 96 1.47 9.54 -23.60
CA SER A 96 0.76 8.55 -24.43
C SER A 96 0.49 7.22 -23.71
N LEU A 97 1.00 7.04 -22.49
CA LEU A 97 0.67 5.89 -21.67
C LEU A 97 -0.78 6.00 -21.20
N SER A 98 -1.61 5.04 -21.59
CA SER A 98 -3.04 4.99 -21.22
C SER A 98 -3.34 3.93 -20.17
N SER A 99 -2.64 2.78 -20.19
CA SER A 99 -2.88 1.73 -19.20
C SER A 99 -1.69 0.79 -18.96
N ILE A 100 -1.69 0.17 -17.79
CA ILE A 100 -0.69 -0.78 -17.31
C ILE A 100 -1.40 -2.11 -16.99
N ASP A 101 -0.99 -3.19 -17.65
CA ASP A 101 -1.51 -4.55 -17.42
C ASP A 101 -0.65 -5.32 -16.41
N MET A 102 0.66 -5.12 -16.48
CA MET A 102 1.63 -5.98 -15.81
C MET A 102 2.82 -5.18 -15.30
N ILE A 103 3.47 -5.70 -14.26
CA ILE A 103 4.79 -5.27 -13.80
C ILE A 103 5.63 -6.55 -13.66
N THR A 104 6.80 -6.58 -14.28
CA THR A 104 7.69 -7.75 -14.23
C THR A 104 8.01 -8.11 -12.77
N ALA A 105 7.78 -9.37 -12.40
CA ALA A 105 8.02 -9.85 -11.05
C ALA A 105 9.49 -9.69 -10.63
N PRO A 106 9.77 -9.34 -9.37
CA PRO A 106 11.13 -9.23 -8.84
C PRO A 106 11.83 -10.59 -8.81
N SER A 107 13.16 -10.56 -8.97
CA SER A 107 14.02 -11.74 -8.84
C SER A 107 14.35 -12.10 -7.39
N LEU A 108 14.19 -11.17 -6.45
CA LEU A 108 14.65 -11.28 -5.06
C LEU A 108 13.49 -11.34 -4.04
N GLY A 109 12.45 -12.10 -4.36
CA GLY A 109 11.33 -12.33 -3.44
C GLY A 109 10.37 -11.15 -3.37
N ASP A 110 9.80 -10.89 -2.20
CA ASP A 110 8.84 -9.81 -2.03
C ASP A 110 9.48 -8.43 -2.25
N GLN A 111 8.75 -7.51 -2.88
CA GLN A 111 9.23 -6.15 -3.15
C GLN A 111 8.13 -5.12 -2.94
N PHE A 112 8.47 -3.97 -2.37
CA PHE A 112 7.57 -2.82 -2.23
C PHE A 112 8.07 -1.64 -3.07
N PHE A 113 7.16 -0.91 -3.72
CA PHE A 113 7.46 0.36 -4.36
C PHE A 113 6.22 1.26 -4.49
N ILE A 114 6.44 2.51 -4.86
CA ILE A 114 5.39 3.49 -5.15
C ILE A 114 5.40 3.81 -6.63
N LEU A 115 4.28 3.56 -7.31
CA LEU A 115 4.04 4.00 -8.68
C LEU A 115 3.42 5.39 -8.67
N THR A 116 3.96 6.33 -9.44
CA THR A 116 3.43 7.70 -9.54
C THR A 116 3.09 8.05 -10.98
N ASN A 117 1.89 8.58 -11.21
CA ASN A 117 1.47 9.04 -12.52
C ASN A 117 1.90 10.51 -12.75
N LYS A 118 2.90 10.70 -13.61
CA LYS A 118 3.39 12.01 -14.08
C LYS A 118 3.12 12.26 -15.57
N THR A 119 2.28 11.45 -16.20
CA THR A 119 2.01 11.49 -17.66
C THR A 119 1.27 12.75 -18.10
N GLY A 120 0.53 13.40 -17.19
CA GLY A 120 -0.39 14.49 -17.53
C GLY A 120 -1.77 14.01 -18.01
N ALA A 121 -2.03 12.70 -18.02
CA ALA A 121 -3.33 12.09 -18.27
C ALA A 121 -3.68 11.07 -17.18
N VAL A 122 -4.93 10.59 -17.15
CA VAL A 122 -5.31 9.44 -16.30
C VAL A 122 -4.67 8.17 -16.88
N VAL A 123 -4.08 7.35 -16.01
CA VAL A 123 -3.51 6.05 -16.38
C VAL A 123 -4.30 4.95 -15.68
N THR A 124 -4.87 4.01 -16.44
CA THR A 124 -5.61 2.88 -15.88
C THR A 124 -4.66 1.76 -15.49
N VAL A 125 -4.75 1.29 -14.25
CA VAL A 125 -4.08 0.06 -13.78
C VAL A 125 -5.09 -1.07 -13.88
N ASN A 126 -4.83 -2.02 -14.78
CA ASN A 126 -5.77 -3.08 -15.08
C ASN A 126 -5.70 -4.22 -14.06
N ASN A 127 -6.85 -4.70 -13.61
CA ASN A 127 -6.95 -5.73 -12.59
C ASN A 127 -6.85 -7.14 -13.20
N LEU A 128 -5.85 -7.91 -12.78
CA LEU A 128 -5.65 -9.33 -13.15
C LEU A 128 -5.65 -9.60 -14.66
N THR A 129 -5.05 -8.70 -15.43
CA THR A 129 -4.91 -8.79 -16.90
C THR A 129 -3.49 -9.13 -17.32
N GLY A 130 -3.23 -9.25 -18.63
CA GLY A 130 -1.93 -9.62 -19.18
C GLY A 130 -1.64 -11.13 -19.22
N ALA A 131 -0.67 -11.52 -20.05
CA ALA A 131 -0.41 -12.92 -20.40
C ALA A 131 0.43 -13.70 -19.37
N THR A 132 1.21 -13.02 -18.53
CA THR A 132 2.13 -13.65 -17.57
C THR A 132 1.53 -13.57 -16.16
N PRO A 133 1.01 -14.67 -15.59
CA PRO A 133 0.34 -14.64 -14.31
C PRO A 133 1.18 -14.04 -13.17
N ALA A 134 2.50 -14.28 -13.16
CA ALA A 134 3.39 -13.73 -12.14
C ALA A 134 3.48 -12.20 -12.16
N ASN A 135 3.20 -11.55 -13.30
CA ASN A 135 3.39 -10.11 -13.47
C ASN A 135 2.08 -9.31 -13.26
N GLN A 136 0.96 -9.99 -13.02
CA GLN A 136 -0.34 -9.34 -12.96
C GLN A 136 -0.52 -8.54 -11.66
N ILE A 137 -1.41 -7.56 -11.72
CA ILE A 137 -1.70 -6.63 -10.64
C ILE A 137 -3.10 -6.93 -10.08
N ILE A 138 -3.22 -7.02 -8.76
CA ILE A 138 -4.48 -7.03 -8.02
C ILE A 138 -4.70 -5.61 -7.48
N THR A 139 -5.74 -4.94 -7.96
CA THR A 139 -6.06 -3.55 -7.58
C THR A 139 -6.72 -3.44 -6.20
N GLY A 140 -7.31 -4.53 -5.71
CA GLY A 140 -8.04 -4.57 -4.44
C GLY A 140 -9.50 -4.09 -4.52
N THR A 141 -9.93 -3.52 -5.65
CA THR A 141 -11.31 -3.08 -5.90
C THR A 141 -12.16 -4.14 -6.62
N GLY A 142 -11.52 -5.19 -7.16
CA GLY A 142 -12.18 -6.17 -8.02
C GLY A 142 -12.35 -5.72 -9.48
N ASP A 143 -11.99 -4.47 -9.79
CA ASP A 143 -12.05 -3.87 -11.12
C ASP A 143 -10.77 -3.06 -11.40
N ASN A 144 -10.63 -2.52 -12.61
CA ASN A 144 -9.56 -1.60 -12.97
C ASN A 144 -9.51 -0.38 -12.04
N LEU A 145 -8.32 0.18 -11.86
CA LEU A 145 -8.09 1.34 -11.00
C LEU A 145 -7.48 2.49 -11.80
N ASP A 146 -8.22 3.58 -11.91
CA ASP A 146 -7.72 4.78 -12.57
C ASP A 146 -6.81 5.59 -11.65
N MET A 147 -5.56 5.78 -12.06
CA MET A 147 -4.63 6.70 -11.41
C MET A 147 -4.80 8.09 -12.00
N ALA A 148 -5.37 9.00 -11.21
CA ALA A 148 -5.45 10.41 -11.59
C ALA A 148 -4.06 11.02 -11.83
N ILE A 149 -4.03 12.17 -12.50
CA ILE A 149 -2.79 12.93 -12.74
C ILE A 149 -2.16 13.29 -11.39
N ASN A 150 -0.86 13.04 -11.23
CA ASN A 150 -0.10 13.22 -9.98
C ASN A 150 -0.52 12.30 -8.82
N ALA A 151 -1.41 11.33 -9.04
CA ALA A 151 -1.72 10.32 -8.04
C ALA A 151 -0.59 9.28 -7.95
N SER A 152 -0.54 8.61 -6.79
CA SER A 152 0.39 7.52 -6.54
C SER A 152 -0.33 6.30 -5.94
N LEU A 153 0.19 5.13 -6.26
CA LEU A 153 -0.19 3.85 -5.68
C LEU A 153 1.03 3.23 -4.99
N SER A 154 0.80 2.65 -3.83
CA SER A 154 1.75 1.79 -3.14
C SER A 154 1.49 0.34 -3.55
N LEU A 155 2.49 -0.35 -4.07
CA LEU A 155 2.40 -1.72 -4.51
C LEU A 155 3.38 -2.61 -3.75
N TYR A 156 2.95 -3.85 -3.53
CA TYR A 156 3.76 -4.91 -2.94
C TYR A 156 3.63 -6.19 -3.76
N TYR A 157 4.76 -6.80 -4.11
CA TYR A 157 4.80 -8.11 -4.71
C TYR A 157 4.69 -9.18 -3.62
N ASP A 158 3.64 -9.98 -3.67
CA ASP A 158 3.39 -11.10 -2.77
C ASP A 158 3.86 -12.40 -3.43
N THR A 159 4.99 -12.93 -3.00
CA THR A 159 5.56 -14.18 -3.55
C THR A 159 4.64 -15.39 -3.38
N ASN A 160 3.79 -15.44 -2.36
CA ASN A 160 2.89 -16.58 -2.13
C ASN A 160 1.82 -16.67 -3.21
N SER A 161 1.25 -15.53 -3.60
CA SER A 161 0.26 -15.47 -4.71
C SER A 161 0.91 -15.22 -6.07
N SER A 162 2.20 -14.85 -6.08
CA SER A 162 2.96 -14.43 -7.26
C SER A 162 2.20 -13.35 -8.04
N LYS A 163 1.88 -12.25 -7.35
CA LYS A 163 1.13 -11.09 -7.88
C LYS A 163 1.63 -9.80 -7.26
N TRP A 164 1.54 -8.72 -8.03
CA TRP A 164 1.56 -7.38 -7.48
C TRP A 164 0.21 -7.07 -6.84
N ARG A 165 0.22 -6.48 -5.66
CA ARG A 165 -0.97 -6.03 -4.94
C ARG A 165 -0.87 -4.54 -4.71
N VAL A 166 -1.91 -3.80 -5.07
CA VAL A 166 -2.09 -2.44 -4.59
C VAL A 166 -2.44 -2.51 -3.10
N VAL A 167 -1.64 -1.86 -2.27
CA VAL A 167 -1.77 -1.89 -0.79
C VAL A 167 -2.12 -0.50 -0.21
N GLY A 168 -2.17 0.52 -1.04
CA GLY A 168 -2.60 1.87 -0.67
C GLY A 168 -2.41 2.86 -1.82
N GLY A 169 -2.96 4.07 -1.67
CA GLY A 169 -2.80 5.15 -2.65
C GLY A 169 -4.08 5.92 -2.89
N SER A 170 -3.98 6.99 -3.69
CA SER A 170 -5.10 7.85 -4.08
C SER A 170 -5.59 7.50 -5.49
N GLY A 171 -5.68 6.21 -5.80
CA GLY A 171 -6.33 5.73 -7.03
C GLY A 171 -7.78 6.20 -7.03
N GLY A 172 -8.24 6.77 -8.14
CA GLY A 172 -9.46 7.56 -8.32
C GLY A 172 -10.79 6.81 -8.17
N GLY A 173 -10.83 5.76 -7.36
CA GLY A 173 -12.05 5.08 -6.97
C GLY A 173 -12.82 5.90 -5.93
N ALA A 174 -13.54 6.92 -6.38
CA ALA A 174 -14.72 7.35 -5.65
C ALA A 174 -15.78 6.26 -5.86
N GLY A 175 -15.83 5.28 -4.95
CA GLY A 175 -17.10 4.60 -4.72
C GLY A 175 -18.06 5.69 -4.26
N THR A 176 -18.85 6.23 -5.18
CA THR A 176 -19.75 7.32 -4.83
C THR A 176 -20.79 6.73 -3.90
N LEU A 177 -21.05 7.39 -2.77
CA LEU A 177 -22.16 7.01 -1.88
C LEU A 177 -23.50 6.89 -2.64
N GLN A 178 -23.59 7.55 -3.81
CA GLN A 178 -24.68 7.47 -4.77
C GLN A 178 -24.93 6.06 -5.30
N GLU A 179 -23.90 5.27 -5.65
CA GLU A 179 -24.10 3.91 -6.18
C GLU A 179 -24.66 2.95 -5.11
N ILE A 180 -24.26 3.14 -3.86
CA ILE A 180 -24.81 2.38 -2.71
C ILE A 180 -26.26 2.81 -2.43
N TYR A 181 -26.56 4.09 -2.59
CA TYR A 181 -27.91 4.64 -2.42
C TYR A 181 -28.86 4.17 -3.54
N ASP A 182 -28.43 4.21 -4.81
CA ASP A 182 -29.25 3.81 -5.97
C ASP A 182 -29.52 2.29 -6.00
N ALA A 183 -28.63 1.48 -5.43
CA ALA A 183 -28.83 0.05 -5.24
C ALA A 183 -29.71 -0.31 -4.02
N SER A 184 -30.07 0.67 -3.18
CA SER A 184 -30.99 0.43 -2.08
C SER A 184 -32.42 0.29 -2.61
N VAL A 185 -33.15 -0.71 -2.12
CA VAL A 185 -34.57 -0.83 -2.44
C VAL A 185 -35.26 0.37 -1.77
N PRO A 186 -35.92 1.28 -2.51
CA PRO A 186 -36.67 2.34 -1.88
C PRO A 186 -37.74 1.71 -0.97
N PRO A 187 -38.01 2.26 0.22
CA PRO A 187 -39.11 1.77 1.04
C PRO A 187 -40.40 1.90 0.22
N SER A 188 -40.99 0.76 -0.17
CA SER A 188 -42.24 0.70 -0.91
C SER A 188 -43.36 0.26 0.02
N ILE A 189 -44.48 1.00 0.00
CA ILE A 189 -45.73 0.53 0.57
C ILE A 189 -46.46 -0.23 -0.54
N ASP A 190 -46.42 -1.56 -0.49
CA ASP A 190 -47.15 -2.41 -1.43
C ASP A 190 -48.59 -2.63 -0.93
N VAL A 191 -49.56 -1.99 -1.60
CA VAL A 191 -50.98 -2.24 -1.37
C VAL A 191 -51.38 -3.44 -2.23
N THR A 192 -51.36 -4.64 -1.64
CA THR A 192 -51.51 -5.91 -2.36
C THR A 192 -52.96 -6.35 -2.60
N ASP A 193 -53.95 -5.63 -2.07
CA ASP A 193 -55.35 -5.83 -2.41
C ASP A 193 -55.97 -4.54 -2.98
N THR A 194 -56.82 -4.70 -3.99
CA THR A 194 -57.50 -3.57 -4.65
C THR A 194 -58.92 -3.36 -4.11
N ASN A 195 -59.34 -4.14 -3.11
CA ASN A 195 -60.74 -4.19 -2.66
C ASN A 195 -60.92 -4.30 -1.14
N GLY A 196 -59.84 -4.24 -0.35
CA GLY A 196 -59.86 -4.17 1.11
C GLY A 196 -59.45 -2.78 1.63
N PRO A 197 -59.75 -2.46 2.90
CA PRO A 197 -59.16 -1.30 3.55
C PRO A 197 -57.65 -1.49 3.69
N LEU A 198 -56.87 -0.41 3.54
CA LEU A 198 -55.45 -0.42 3.83
C LEU A 198 -55.23 -0.82 5.30
N VAL A 199 -54.71 -2.02 5.54
CA VAL A 199 -54.32 -2.48 6.88
C VAL A 199 -52.82 -2.31 7.03
N LEU A 200 -52.41 -1.45 7.96
CA LEU A 200 -51.04 -1.37 8.43
C LEU A 200 -50.91 -2.32 9.62
N ALA A 201 -50.08 -3.35 9.47
CA ALA A 201 -49.87 -4.38 10.46
C ALA A 201 -48.39 -4.48 10.83
N ASP A 202 -48.10 -4.96 12.03
CA ASP A 202 -46.72 -5.24 12.44
C ASP A 202 -46.17 -6.48 11.68
N SER A 203 -44.94 -6.89 12.01
CA SER A 203 -44.31 -8.08 11.42
C SER A 203 -45.06 -9.40 11.69
N ASN A 204 -46.02 -9.42 12.61
CA ASN A 204 -46.86 -10.57 12.97
C ASN A 204 -48.25 -10.53 12.32
N LEU A 205 -48.53 -9.54 11.45
CA LEU A 205 -49.84 -9.29 10.82
C LEU A 205 -50.93 -8.86 11.81
N ASP A 206 -50.55 -8.40 13.02
CA ASP A 206 -51.50 -7.82 13.95
C ASP A 206 -51.80 -6.37 13.51
N PRO A 207 -53.08 -5.95 13.42
CA PRO A 207 -53.42 -4.56 13.11
C PRO A 207 -52.76 -3.64 14.12
N MET A 208 -52.00 -2.65 13.65
CA MET A 208 -51.42 -1.67 14.58
C MET A 208 -52.56 -0.84 15.17
N THR A 209 -52.64 -0.77 16.50
CA THR A 209 -53.75 -0.11 17.22
C THR A 209 -53.46 1.35 17.60
N ASP A 210 -52.24 1.83 17.32
CA ASP A 210 -51.77 3.17 17.68
C ASP A 210 -51.79 4.09 16.46
N ASN A 211 -51.69 5.42 16.63
CA ASN A 211 -51.66 6.39 15.53
C ASN A 211 -50.57 6.04 14.48
N ILE A 212 -50.99 5.49 13.33
CA ILE A 212 -50.08 4.94 12.31
C ILE A 212 -49.72 5.99 11.24
N LEU A 213 -50.35 7.16 11.27
CA LEU A 213 -50.08 8.24 10.33
C LEU A 213 -49.92 9.56 11.07
N GLU A 214 -48.68 9.97 11.31
CA GLU A 214 -48.34 11.33 11.73
C GLU A 214 -48.00 12.14 10.47
N ILE A 215 -48.91 13.02 10.04
CA ILE A 215 -48.58 14.03 9.04
C ILE A 215 -48.05 15.24 9.79
N GLN A 216 -46.74 15.45 9.75
CA GLN A 216 -46.12 16.68 10.23
C GLN A 216 -46.16 17.72 9.10
N ASP A 217 -46.75 18.88 9.35
CA ASP A 217 -46.49 20.04 8.51
C ASP A 217 -45.02 20.46 8.69
N SER A 218 -44.40 20.93 7.61
CA SER A 218 -43.06 21.54 7.56
C SER A 218 -42.80 22.67 8.57
N SER A 219 -43.84 23.11 9.29
CA SER A 219 -43.77 24.11 10.36
C SER A 219 -43.74 23.54 11.78
N ASP A 220 -43.90 22.22 11.98
CA ASP A 220 -44.04 21.53 13.28
C ASP A 220 -45.20 22.03 14.17
N VAL A 221 -46.18 22.78 13.62
CA VAL A 221 -47.21 23.45 14.44
C VAL A 221 -48.48 22.62 14.63
N GLU A 222 -48.82 21.71 13.72
CA GLU A 222 -50.04 20.88 13.85
C GLU A 222 -49.75 19.42 13.53
N THR A 223 -50.06 18.55 14.50
CA THR A 223 -50.14 17.10 14.31
C THR A 223 -51.60 16.74 14.05
N PHE A 224 -51.88 16.22 12.86
CA PHE A 224 -53.21 15.70 12.55
C PHE A 224 -53.22 14.20 12.78
N SER A 225 -53.75 13.77 13.94
CA SER A 225 -53.96 12.35 14.24
C SER A 225 -55.36 11.93 13.82
N PHE A 226 -55.45 10.88 13.00
CA PHE A 226 -56.72 10.18 12.79
C PHE A 226 -56.86 9.08 13.84
N ASP A 227 -57.69 9.34 14.86
CA ASP A 227 -58.16 8.27 15.74
C ASP A 227 -59.12 7.37 14.92
N ILE A 228 -58.87 6.06 14.92
CA ILE A 228 -59.77 5.04 14.33
C ILE A 228 -60.82 4.61 15.36
#